data_AF-A0A3S1D4E1-F1
#
_entry.id   AF-A0A3S1D4E1-F1
#
_cell.length_a   1.000
_cell.length_b   1.000
_cell.length_c   1.000
_cell.angle_alpha   90.00
_cell.angle_beta   90.00
_cell.angle_gamma   90.00
#
_symmetry.space_group_name_H-M   'P 1'
#
loop_
_entity.id
_entity.type
_entity.pdbx_description
1 polymer ?
#
loop_
_entity_poly.entity_id
_entity_poly.type
_entity_poly.pdbx_seq_one_letter_code
_entity_poly.pdbx_strand_id
1 'polypeptide(L)'
;MSPKDRILRSQHFKNGAFQNLSLTPMKSEDVSYFKIIKDALRRAANVKPPVVLPSVKTDLKAVQSTKPVVTWFGHSSYLIQINNFNILVDPVFSGSASPMSFAVKAFPGADVYAPADFPAIDMLIITHNHYDHLDRKTIARLLPQTKAVYTGLGVGKDLQGCGLQSKLITELDWWETVEVSDEIILTATPARHFSGRGLKRGGSLWASFVLQLYGYTLFLGGDSGYDTHFKAIGDEYGPFDLAILECGQYNLDWPFIHMQPEETVQAALDLDAKVLLPVHWAKFTLASHPWNEPPTRVTAIAAERGLAVTTPLIGEQVIVGESYPQHHWWNL
;
A
#
# COMPACT_ATOMS: atom_id res chain seq x y z
N MET A 1 -10.49 -25.13 9.77
CA MET A 1 -11.52 -24.11 10.12
C MET A 1 -11.83 -23.33 8.86
N SER A 2 -13.10 -23.00 8.56
CA SER A 2 -13.39 -22.26 7.32
C SER A 2 -13.00 -20.77 7.44
N PRO A 3 -12.72 -20.07 6.33
CA PRO A 3 -12.49 -18.61 6.34
C PRO A 3 -13.60 -17.82 7.05
N LYS A 4 -14.86 -18.22 6.82
CA LYS A 4 -16.03 -17.58 7.43
C LYS A 4 -16.02 -17.75 8.96
N ASP A 5 -15.64 -18.92 9.46
CA ASP A 5 -15.57 -19.16 10.90
C ASP A 5 -14.47 -18.34 11.56
N ARG A 6 -13.33 -18.13 10.87
CA ARG A 6 -12.25 -17.28 11.36
C ARG A 6 -12.69 -15.82 11.46
N ILE A 7 -13.37 -15.28 10.43
CA ILE A 7 -13.95 -13.93 10.48
C ILE A 7 -14.90 -13.77 11.67
N LEU A 8 -15.82 -14.72 11.87
CA LEU A 8 -16.80 -14.63 12.97
C LEU A 8 -16.18 -14.77 14.38
N ARG A 9 -14.97 -15.34 14.49
CA ARG A 9 -14.23 -15.47 15.74
C ARG A 9 -13.23 -14.34 15.98
N SER A 10 -12.92 -13.54 14.97
CA SER A 10 -12.05 -12.38 15.09
C SER A 10 -12.61 -11.43 16.14
N GLN A 11 -11.75 -10.99 17.06
CA GLN A 11 -12.12 -9.98 18.06
C GLN A 11 -12.39 -8.61 17.42
N HIS A 12 -11.92 -8.42 16.18
CA HIS A 12 -12.07 -7.18 15.42
C HIS A 12 -13.32 -7.18 14.53
N PHE A 13 -14.01 -8.32 14.38
CA PHE A 13 -15.27 -8.40 13.64
C PHE A 13 -16.48 -8.28 14.57
N LYS A 14 -17.10 -7.10 14.63
CA LYS A 14 -18.25 -6.81 15.51
C LYS A 14 -19.39 -6.18 14.73
N ASN A 15 -20.63 -6.55 15.08
CA ASN A 15 -21.85 -6.01 14.46
C ASN A 15 -21.88 -6.19 12.93
N GLY A 16 -21.31 -7.28 12.42
CA GLY A 16 -21.32 -7.62 10.99
C GLY A 16 -20.27 -6.92 10.12
N ALA A 17 -19.30 -6.24 10.72
CA ALA A 17 -18.18 -5.60 10.04
C ALA A 17 -16.89 -5.65 10.87
N PHE A 18 -15.73 -5.60 10.21
CA PHE A 18 -14.46 -5.30 10.88
C PHE A 18 -14.44 -3.87 11.43
N GLN A 19 -13.78 -3.66 12.56
CA GLN A 19 -13.70 -2.37 13.24
C GLN A 19 -12.24 -1.98 13.53
N ASN A 20 -11.93 -0.69 13.40
CA ASN A 20 -10.65 -0.11 13.81
C ASN A 20 -10.44 -0.23 15.32
N LEU A 21 -9.17 -0.18 15.76
CA LEU A 21 -8.82 -0.16 17.18
C LEU A 21 -9.36 1.08 17.89
N SER A 22 -9.27 2.23 17.23
CA SER A 22 -9.86 3.50 17.69
C SER A 22 -11.13 3.84 16.93
N LEU A 23 -12.00 4.62 17.58
CA LEU A 23 -13.19 5.19 16.93
C LEU A 23 -12.76 5.94 15.66
N THR A 24 -13.35 5.55 14.53
CA THR A 24 -12.97 6.09 13.21
C THR A 24 -14.23 6.55 12.49
N PRO A 25 -14.69 7.79 12.76
CA PRO A 25 -15.75 8.39 11.96
C PRO A 25 -15.30 8.53 10.51
N MET A 26 -16.12 8.05 9.56
CA MET A 26 -15.78 8.11 8.13
C MET A 26 -15.71 9.53 7.56
N LYS A 27 -16.21 10.52 8.31
CA LYS A 27 -16.21 11.94 7.96
C LYS A 27 -16.01 12.76 9.23
N SER A 28 -15.39 13.92 9.10
CA SER A 28 -15.36 14.91 10.18
C SER A 28 -16.80 15.33 10.55
N GLU A 29 -17.04 15.64 11.83
CA GLU A 29 -18.40 15.84 12.38
C GLU A 29 -19.21 16.88 11.59
N ASP A 30 -18.56 17.96 11.13
CA ASP A 30 -19.16 19.09 10.42
C ASP A 30 -19.27 18.92 8.89
N VAL A 31 -18.89 17.77 8.33
CA VAL A 31 -18.84 17.58 6.87
C VAL A 31 -20.12 16.92 6.36
N SER A 32 -20.81 17.59 5.44
CA SER A 32 -21.96 17.04 4.71
C SER A 32 -21.55 16.43 3.36
N TYR A 33 -22.30 15.45 2.86
CA TYR A 33 -22.07 14.89 1.52
C TYR A 33 -22.15 15.94 0.41
N PHE A 34 -22.97 16.99 0.59
CA PHE A 34 -23.04 18.10 -0.35
C PHE A 34 -21.72 18.88 -0.42
N LYS A 35 -21.07 19.11 0.73
CA LYS A 35 -19.75 19.75 0.79
C LYS A 35 -18.69 18.91 0.05
N ILE A 36 -18.64 17.60 0.29
CA ILE A 36 -17.71 16.69 -0.40
C ILE A 36 -17.89 16.74 -1.92
N ILE A 37 -19.14 16.71 -2.41
CA ILE A 37 -19.43 16.82 -3.85
C ILE A 37 -18.98 18.18 -4.39
N LYS A 38 -19.29 19.27 -3.67
CA LYS A 38 -18.90 20.63 -4.07
C LYS A 38 -17.38 20.80 -4.12
N ASP A 39 -16.66 20.23 -3.17
CA ASP A 39 -15.20 20.29 -3.12
C ASP A 39 -14.57 19.39 -4.19
N ALA A 40 -15.18 18.25 -4.51
CA ALA A 40 -14.79 17.44 -5.67
C ALA A 40 -14.99 18.17 -7.01
N LEU A 41 -16.04 18.99 -7.13
CA LEU A 41 -16.26 19.86 -8.30
C LEU A 41 -15.32 21.07 -8.36
N ARG A 42 -14.71 21.44 -7.22
CA ARG A 42 -13.76 22.55 -7.08
C ARG A 42 -12.30 22.09 -6.97
N ARG A 43 -12.01 20.84 -7.40
CA ARG A 43 -10.65 20.29 -7.41
C ARG A 43 -9.67 21.28 -8.05
N ALA A 44 -8.53 21.44 -7.41
CA ALA A 44 -7.48 22.31 -7.91
C ALA A 44 -7.05 21.89 -9.32
N ALA A 45 -6.64 22.84 -10.16
CA ALA A 45 -6.27 22.54 -11.54
C ALA A 45 -5.04 21.59 -11.65
N ASN A 46 -4.23 21.51 -10.59
CA ASN A 46 -2.99 20.74 -10.49
C ASN A 46 -3.15 19.39 -9.75
N VAL A 47 -4.36 18.81 -9.68
CA VAL A 47 -4.57 17.44 -9.18
C VAL A 47 -3.98 16.35 -10.10
N LYS A 48 -3.48 16.75 -11.27
CA LYS A 48 -2.79 15.91 -12.26
C LYS A 48 -1.48 16.56 -12.68
N PRO A 49 -0.47 15.77 -13.08
CA PRO A 49 0.77 16.32 -13.61
C PRO A 49 0.53 17.03 -14.95
N PRO A 50 1.21 18.15 -15.21
CA PRO A 50 1.10 18.87 -16.48
C PRO A 50 1.86 18.16 -17.63
N VAL A 51 2.76 17.25 -17.29
CA VAL A 51 3.62 16.51 -18.22
C VAL A 51 3.57 15.01 -17.94
N VAL A 52 4.15 14.22 -18.85
CA VAL A 52 4.37 12.79 -18.63
C VAL A 52 5.35 12.62 -17.47
N LEU A 53 5.00 11.77 -16.50
CA LEU A 53 5.88 11.50 -15.38
C LEU A 53 7.14 10.74 -15.82
N PRO A 54 8.32 11.11 -15.30
CA PRO A 54 9.54 10.36 -15.57
C PRO A 54 9.46 8.96 -14.96
N SER A 55 9.89 7.96 -15.72
CA SER A 55 9.91 6.56 -15.29
C SER A 55 11.11 5.84 -15.89
N VAL A 56 11.54 4.79 -15.21
CA VAL A 56 12.61 3.88 -15.61
C VAL A 56 12.00 2.51 -15.86
N LYS A 57 12.25 1.93 -17.05
CA LYS A 57 11.79 0.58 -17.37
C LYS A 57 12.87 -0.44 -17.04
N THR A 58 13.00 -0.74 -15.75
CA THR A 58 13.87 -1.81 -15.24
C THR A 58 13.39 -3.19 -15.70
N ASP A 59 14.30 -4.05 -16.16
CA ASP A 59 14.03 -5.45 -16.44
C ASP A 59 13.94 -6.25 -15.13
N LEU A 60 12.71 -6.43 -14.64
CA LEU A 60 12.41 -7.09 -13.36
C LEU A 60 12.84 -8.56 -13.33
N LYS A 61 13.04 -9.21 -14.48
CA LYS A 61 13.41 -10.63 -14.57
C LYS A 61 14.92 -10.83 -14.45
N ALA A 62 15.70 -9.78 -14.67
CA ALA A 62 17.17 -9.81 -14.61
C ALA A 62 17.72 -9.43 -13.22
N VAL A 63 16.87 -9.00 -12.28
CA VAL A 63 17.30 -8.54 -10.97
C VAL A 63 17.81 -9.70 -10.13
N GLN A 64 19.07 -9.60 -9.71
CA GLN A 64 19.72 -10.54 -8.81
C GLN A 64 20.38 -9.76 -7.68
N SER A 65 20.04 -10.09 -6.45
CA SER A 65 20.57 -9.41 -5.27
C SER A 65 20.45 -10.29 -4.04
N THR A 66 21.43 -10.18 -3.14
CA THR A 66 21.40 -10.77 -1.79
C THR A 66 20.82 -9.81 -0.74
N LYS A 67 20.57 -8.55 -1.12
CA LYS A 67 19.85 -7.55 -0.32
C LYS A 67 18.46 -7.29 -0.92
N PRO A 68 17.48 -6.81 -0.14
CA PRO A 68 16.17 -6.48 -0.67
C PRO A 68 16.25 -5.35 -1.69
N VAL A 69 15.79 -5.62 -2.92
CA VAL A 69 15.64 -4.62 -3.97
C VAL A 69 14.16 -4.29 -4.10
N VAL A 70 13.79 -3.04 -3.83
CA VAL A 70 12.41 -2.55 -3.97
C VAL A 70 12.30 -1.74 -5.25
N THR A 71 11.37 -2.13 -6.12
CA THR A 71 10.99 -1.36 -7.31
C THR A 71 9.56 -0.85 -7.13
N TRP A 72 9.38 0.47 -7.10
CA TRP A 72 8.08 1.12 -6.91
C TRP A 72 7.44 1.51 -8.25
N PHE A 73 6.14 1.26 -8.41
CA PHE A 73 5.43 1.43 -9.68
C PHE A 73 4.37 2.54 -9.66
N GLY A 74 4.56 3.54 -8.79
CA GLY A 74 3.54 4.55 -8.51
C GLY A 74 2.41 4.01 -7.64
N HIS A 75 1.70 4.92 -6.97
CA HIS A 75 0.67 4.60 -5.97
C HIS A 75 1.23 3.66 -4.90
N SER A 76 0.55 2.54 -4.59
CA SER A 76 0.94 1.58 -3.56
C SER A 76 1.45 0.25 -4.12
N SER A 77 1.73 0.16 -5.43
CA SER A 77 2.28 -1.06 -6.05
C SER A 77 3.81 -1.08 -6.00
N TYR A 78 4.40 -2.15 -5.48
CA TYR A 78 5.85 -2.34 -5.48
C TYR A 78 6.24 -3.83 -5.48
N LEU A 79 7.41 -4.12 -6.02
CA LEU A 79 8.03 -5.45 -6.07
C LEU A 79 9.28 -5.44 -5.19
N ILE A 80 9.41 -6.43 -4.32
CA ILE A 80 10.59 -6.68 -3.49
C ILE A 80 11.27 -7.96 -4.00
N GLN A 81 12.56 -7.89 -4.31
CA GLN A 81 13.33 -9.02 -4.83
C GLN A 81 14.57 -9.26 -3.96
N ILE A 82 14.79 -10.50 -3.54
CA ILE A 82 15.97 -10.92 -2.77
C ILE A 82 16.19 -12.42 -2.93
N ASN A 83 17.41 -12.87 -3.19
CA ASN A 83 17.75 -14.30 -3.31
C ASN A 83 16.83 -15.08 -4.27
N ASN A 84 16.47 -14.47 -5.41
CA ASN A 84 15.49 -14.96 -6.40
C ASN A 84 14.06 -15.17 -5.87
N PHE A 85 13.75 -14.67 -4.67
CA PHE A 85 12.42 -14.63 -4.09
C PHE A 85 11.75 -13.29 -4.44
N ASN A 86 10.56 -13.35 -5.04
CA ASN A 86 9.85 -12.18 -5.56
C ASN A 86 8.54 -11.96 -4.81
N ILE A 87 8.42 -10.81 -4.16
CA ILE A 87 7.26 -10.41 -3.36
C ILE A 87 6.60 -9.21 -4.03
N LEU A 88 5.40 -9.39 -4.55
CA LEU A 88 4.62 -8.32 -5.19
C LEU A 88 3.54 -7.85 -4.23
N VAL A 89 3.39 -6.53 -4.06
CA VAL A 89 2.42 -5.93 -3.14
C VAL A 89 1.46 -5.04 -3.90
N ASP A 90 0.16 -5.19 -3.61
CA ASP A 90 -0.95 -4.37 -4.11
C ASP A 90 -0.86 -4.01 -5.61
N PRO A 91 -0.73 -4.98 -6.53
CA PRO A 91 -0.44 -4.71 -7.92
C PRO A 91 -1.65 -4.14 -8.68
N VAL A 92 -1.48 -2.93 -9.23
CA VAL A 92 -2.48 -2.26 -10.08
C VAL A 92 -1.85 -1.82 -11.40
N PHE A 93 -2.10 -2.61 -12.46
CA PHE A 93 -1.51 -2.47 -13.81
C PHE A 93 -2.55 -2.57 -14.93
N SER A 94 -3.83 -2.27 -14.65
CA SER A 94 -4.89 -2.19 -15.67
C SER A 94 -5.12 -0.78 -16.22
N GLY A 95 -4.31 0.20 -15.81
CA GLY A 95 -4.42 1.60 -16.21
C GLY A 95 -5.52 2.40 -15.53
N SER A 96 -6.30 1.79 -14.62
CA SER A 96 -7.35 2.49 -13.87
C SER A 96 -7.62 1.87 -12.49
N ALA A 97 -7.85 2.69 -11.48
CA ALA A 97 -8.23 2.30 -10.13
C ALA A 97 -9.75 2.41 -9.90
N SER A 98 -10.55 1.71 -10.70
CA SER A 98 -12.01 1.83 -10.68
C SER A 98 -12.68 0.60 -11.30
N PRO A 99 -13.92 0.23 -10.87
CA PRO A 99 -14.70 -0.78 -11.59
C PRO A 99 -15.02 -0.36 -13.03
N MET A 100 -15.09 0.94 -13.29
CA MET A 100 -15.27 1.53 -14.61
C MET A 100 -13.92 2.02 -15.14
N SER A 101 -13.42 1.41 -16.22
CA SER A 101 -12.05 1.65 -16.73
C SER A 101 -11.78 3.05 -17.28
N PHE A 102 -12.84 3.86 -17.48
CA PHE A 102 -12.69 5.25 -17.89
C PHE A 102 -12.54 6.23 -16.71
N ALA A 103 -12.83 5.78 -15.48
CA ALA A 103 -12.69 6.58 -14.27
C ALA A 103 -11.37 6.26 -13.56
N VAL A 104 -10.80 7.24 -12.86
CA VAL A 104 -9.54 7.13 -12.11
C VAL A 104 -8.42 6.49 -12.96
N LYS A 105 -8.14 7.08 -14.12
CA LYS A 105 -7.05 6.63 -15.00
C LYS A 105 -5.68 6.97 -14.41
N ALA A 106 -4.71 6.10 -14.67
CA ALA A 106 -3.31 6.36 -14.35
C ALA A 106 -2.81 7.62 -15.08
N PHE A 107 -1.90 8.35 -14.45
CA PHE A 107 -1.20 9.46 -15.08
C PHE A 107 -0.33 8.98 -16.25
N PRO A 108 -0.16 9.79 -17.30
CA PRO A 108 0.81 9.50 -18.34
C PRO A 108 2.20 9.27 -17.72
N GLY A 109 2.86 8.17 -18.08
CA GLY A 109 4.18 7.78 -17.54
C GLY A 109 4.12 6.95 -16.24
N ALA A 110 2.95 6.78 -15.61
CA ALA A 110 2.82 6.03 -14.36
C ALA A 110 2.33 4.58 -14.52
N ASP A 111 2.12 4.12 -15.75
CA ASP A 111 1.63 2.76 -16.07
C ASP A 111 2.51 2.12 -17.15
N VAL A 112 3.83 2.17 -16.94
CA VAL A 112 4.81 1.64 -17.89
C VAL A 112 5.05 0.14 -17.74
N TYR A 113 4.40 -0.53 -16.78
CA TYR A 113 4.50 -1.97 -16.51
C TYR A 113 3.18 -2.70 -16.75
N ALA A 114 3.28 -3.93 -17.25
CA ALA A 114 2.18 -4.86 -17.43
C ALA A 114 2.46 -6.18 -16.70
N PRO A 115 1.44 -7.00 -16.41
CA PRO A 115 1.61 -8.30 -15.74
C PRO A 115 2.69 -9.21 -16.34
N ALA A 116 2.88 -9.17 -17.67
CA ALA A 116 3.88 -9.99 -18.37
C ALA A 116 5.34 -9.59 -18.10
N ASP A 117 5.58 -8.40 -17.55
CA ASP A 117 6.92 -7.91 -17.21
C ASP A 117 7.45 -8.53 -15.91
N PHE A 118 6.56 -9.05 -15.07
CA PHE A 118 6.94 -9.57 -13.76
C PHE A 118 7.60 -10.95 -13.86
N PRO A 119 8.58 -11.27 -12.99
CA PRO A 119 9.07 -12.62 -12.81
C PRO A 119 7.99 -13.53 -12.18
N ALA A 120 8.34 -14.79 -11.91
CA ALA A 120 7.51 -15.62 -11.04
C ALA A 120 7.33 -14.92 -9.68
N ILE A 121 6.10 -14.89 -9.17
CA ILE A 121 5.74 -14.24 -7.91
C ILE A 121 5.64 -15.33 -6.85
N ASP A 122 6.61 -15.37 -5.95
CA ASP A 122 6.60 -16.33 -4.84
C ASP A 122 5.53 -15.95 -3.81
N MET A 123 5.39 -14.64 -3.59
CA MET A 123 4.49 -14.09 -2.60
C MET A 123 3.76 -12.87 -3.17
N LEU A 124 2.43 -12.93 -3.21
CA LEU A 124 1.59 -11.78 -3.50
C LEU A 124 0.94 -11.31 -2.20
N ILE A 125 1.12 -10.05 -1.84
CA ILE A 125 0.53 -9.46 -0.64
C ILE A 125 -0.56 -8.48 -1.07
N ILE A 126 -1.75 -8.63 -0.50
CA ILE A 126 -2.85 -7.67 -0.64
C ILE A 126 -3.19 -7.08 0.72
N THR A 127 -3.04 -5.77 0.88
CA THR A 127 -3.31 -5.06 2.15
C THR A 127 -4.79 -4.96 2.44
N HIS A 128 -5.58 -4.61 1.42
CA HIS A 128 -7.03 -4.49 1.54
C HIS A 128 -7.71 -4.53 0.15
N ASN A 129 -9.04 -4.51 0.13
CA ASN A 129 -9.80 -4.81 -1.08
C ASN A 129 -10.26 -3.59 -1.90
N HIS A 130 -9.71 -2.39 -1.70
CA HIS A 130 -10.05 -1.25 -2.55
C HIS A 130 -9.53 -1.43 -3.99
N TYR A 131 -10.06 -0.63 -4.92
CA TYR A 131 -9.81 -0.81 -6.37
C TYR A 131 -8.38 -0.45 -6.78
N ASP A 132 -7.73 0.42 -6.01
CA ASP A 132 -6.36 0.89 -6.17
C ASP A 132 -5.30 0.06 -5.43
N HIS A 133 -5.73 -1.00 -4.73
CA HIS A 133 -4.84 -1.99 -4.09
C HIS A 133 -5.12 -3.43 -4.57
N LEU A 134 -6.37 -3.71 -4.95
CA LEU A 134 -6.80 -4.99 -5.52
C LEU A 134 -7.44 -4.75 -6.89
N ASP A 135 -6.60 -4.78 -7.92
CA ASP A 135 -7.02 -4.76 -9.32
C ASP A 135 -7.29 -6.17 -9.84
N ARG A 136 -8.58 -6.53 -9.90
CA ARG A 136 -9.02 -7.86 -10.33
C ARG A 136 -8.49 -8.26 -11.71
N LYS A 137 -8.30 -7.33 -12.65
CA LYS A 137 -7.78 -7.64 -14.00
C LYS A 137 -6.29 -7.95 -13.96
N THR A 138 -5.55 -7.17 -13.18
CA THR A 138 -4.12 -7.39 -12.94
C THR A 138 -3.90 -8.73 -12.22
N ILE A 139 -4.63 -8.97 -11.13
CA ILE A 139 -4.55 -10.21 -10.36
C ILE A 139 -4.85 -11.42 -11.25
N ALA A 140 -5.94 -11.40 -12.02
CA ALA A 140 -6.31 -12.49 -12.93
C ALA A 140 -5.20 -12.83 -13.95
N ARG A 141 -4.47 -11.82 -14.44
CA ARG A 141 -3.36 -12.00 -15.38
C ARG A 141 -2.08 -12.49 -14.72
N LEU A 142 -1.90 -12.23 -13.43
CA LEU A 142 -0.73 -12.68 -12.65
C LEU A 142 -0.90 -14.10 -12.09
N LEU A 143 -2.13 -14.62 -11.99
CA LEU A 143 -2.41 -15.96 -11.43
C LEU A 143 -1.49 -17.07 -11.95
N PRO A 144 -1.19 -17.19 -13.26
CA PRO A 144 -0.37 -18.29 -13.78
C PRO A 144 1.07 -18.31 -13.23
N GLN A 145 1.56 -17.18 -12.71
CA GLN A 145 2.91 -17.03 -12.20
C GLN A 145 2.96 -16.72 -10.69
N THR A 146 1.83 -16.72 -9.99
CA THR A 146 1.75 -16.50 -8.53
C THR A 146 1.69 -17.83 -7.77
N LYS A 147 2.63 -18.04 -6.85
CA LYS A 147 2.73 -19.26 -6.03
C LYS A 147 1.83 -19.21 -4.80
N ALA A 148 1.81 -18.10 -4.08
CA ALA A 148 1.02 -17.93 -2.87
C ALA A 148 0.56 -16.47 -2.68
N VAL A 149 -0.55 -16.29 -1.96
CA VAL A 149 -1.16 -14.98 -1.69
C VAL A 149 -1.44 -14.84 -0.20
N TYR A 150 -1.08 -13.69 0.35
CA TYR A 150 -1.21 -13.35 1.77
C TYR A 150 -2.00 -12.07 1.91
N THR A 151 -2.97 -12.04 2.81
CA THR A 151 -3.89 -10.91 2.94
C THR A 151 -4.63 -10.91 4.30
N GLY A 152 -5.42 -9.87 4.57
CA GLY A 152 -6.31 -9.82 5.72
C GLY A 152 -7.55 -10.72 5.58
N LEU A 153 -8.13 -11.14 6.70
CA LEU A 153 -9.37 -11.93 6.76
C LEU A 153 -10.50 -11.38 5.85
N GLY A 154 -11.07 -12.24 5.01
CA GLY A 154 -12.21 -11.92 4.14
C GLY A 154 -11.85 -11.41 2.75
N VAL A 155 -10.61 -10.95 2.53
CA VAL A 155 -10.14 -10.51 1.19
C VAL A 155 -10.04 -11.71 0.24
N GLY A 156 -9.85 -12.92 0.75
CA GLY A 156 -9.81 -14.16 -0.01
C GLY A 156 -11.06 -14.38 -0.87
N LYS A 157 -12.22 -13.83 -0.50
CA LYS A 157 -13.43 -13.87 -1.33
C LYS A 157 -13.26 -13.06 -2.63
N ASP A 158 -12.65 -11.88 -2.56
CA ASP A 158 -12.38 -11.05 -3.73
C ASP A 158 -11.36 -11.73 -4.65
N LEU A 159 -10.32 -12.34 -4.07
CA LEU A 159 -9.27 -13.08 -4.78
C LEU A 159 -9.79 -14.35 -5.47
N GLN A 160 -10.64 -15.12 -4.80
CA GLN A 160 -11.35 -16.25 -5.42
C GLN A 160 -12.22 -15.79 -6.59
N GLY A 161 -12.86 -14.62 -6.46
CA GLY A 161 -13.59 -13.98 -7.55
C GLY A 161 -12.70 -13.54 -8.73
N CYS A 162 -11.38 -13.57 -8.60
CA CYS A 162 -10.43 -13.37 -9.70
C CYS A 162 -9.99 -14.70 -10.36
N GLY A 163 -10.37 -15.85 -9.79
CA GLY A 163 -9.98 -17.19 -10.26
C GLY A 163 -8.89 -17.88 -9.42
N LEU A 164 -8.45 -17.27 -8.31
CA LEU A 164 -7.42 -17.83 -7.45
C LEU A 164 -7.98 -19.00 -6.61
N GLN A 165 -7.24 -20.11 -6.54
CA GLN A 165 -7.64 -21.27 -5.76
C GLN A 165 -7.48 -21.00 -4.26
N SER A 166 -8.47 -21.34 -3.45
CA SER A 166 -8.45 -21.07 -1.99
C SER A 166 -7.23 -21.63 -1.27
N LYS A 167 -6.61 -22.71 -1.77
CA LYS A 167 -5.40 -23.31 -1.16
C LYS A 167 -4.14 -22.45 -1.30
N LEU A 168 -4.15 -21.46 -2.20
CA LEU A 168 -3.04 -20.53 -2.41
C LEU A 168 -3.22 -19.26 -1.57
N ILE A 169 -4.29 -19.15 -0.79
CA ILE A 169 -4.65 -17.93 -0.04
C ILE A 169 -4.46 -18.20 1.45
N THR A 170 -3.57 -17.43 2.05
CA THR A 170 -3.42 -17.32 3.50
C THR A 170 -4.03 -15.99 3.95
N GLU A 171 -5.13 -16.07 4.69
CA GLU A 171 -5.75 -14.91 5.31
C GLU A 171 -5.29 -14.80 6.77
N LEU A 172 -4.96 -13.60 7.23
CA LEU A 172 -4.47 -13.32 8.58
C LEU A 172 -5.39 -12.30 9.26
N ASP A 173 -5.64 -12.48 10.55
CA ASP A 173 -6.13 -11.43 11.43
C ASP A 173 -4.96 -10.55 11.90
N TRP A 174 -5.25 -9.39 12.49
CA TRP A 174 -4.18 -8.58 13.09
C TRP A 174 -3.45 -9.35 14.20
N TRP A 175 -2.13 -9.18 14.21
CA TRP A 175 -1.16 -9.87 15.07
C TRP A 175 -1.03 -11.37 14.83
N GLU A 176 -1.64 -11.91 13.77
CA GLU A 176 -1.33 -13.26 13.31
C GLU A 176 -0.08 -13.26 12.42
N THR A 177 0.79 -14.23 12.68
CA THR A 177 2.05 -14.45 11.99
C THR A 177 1.99 -15.74 11.18
N VAL A 178 2.61 -15.74 10.00
CA VAL A 178 2.87 -16.93 9.21
C VAL A 178 4.35 -17.01 8.85
N GLU A 179 4.94 -18.16 9.13
CA GLU A 179 6.27 -18.52 8.63
C GLU A 179 6.11 -18.98 7.18
N VAL A 180 6.62 -18.19 6.23
CA VAL A 180 6.58 -18.50 4.79
C VAL A 180 7.73 -19.46 4.44
N SER A 181 8.87 -19.30 5.11
CA SER A 181 10.03 -20.20 5.11
C SER A 181 10.91 -19.90 6.32
N ASP A 182 11.98 -20.65 6.53
CA ASP A 182 12.93 -20.43 7.63
C ASP A 182 13.52 -19.01 7.66
N GLU A 183 13.60 -18.36 6.50
CA GLU A 183 14.18 -17.01 6.33
C GLU A 183 13.12 -15.92 6.14
N ILE A 184 11.82 -16.26 6.09
CA ILE A 184 10.76 -15.30 5.72
C ILE A 184 9.55 -15.47 6.64
N ILE A 185 9.25 -14.42 7.39
CA ILE A 185 8.11 -14.33 8.30
C ILE A 185 7.27 -13.13 7.90
N LEU A 186 5.95 -13.32 7.84
CA LEU A 186 4.99 -12.26 7.60
C LEU A 186 4.02 -12.19 8.78
N THR A 187 3.88 -11.00 9.36
CA THR A 187 2.87 -10.72 10.37
C THR A 187 1.91 -9.67 9.85
N ALA A 188 0.61 -9.95 9.89
CA ALA A 188 -0.40 -8.94 9.63
C ALA A 188 -0.51 -8.03 10.86
N THR A 189 -0.40 -6.73 10.68
CA THR A 189 -0.49 -5.74 11.76
C THR A 189 -1.64 -4.77 11.53
N PRO A 190 -2.11 -4.09 12.59
CA PRO A 190 -3.19 -3.13 12.46
C PRO A 190 -2.89 -2.00 11.49
N ALA A 191 -3.95 -1.50 10.87
CA ALA A 191 -4.00 -0.24 10.13
C ALA A 191 -5.33 0.44 10.46
N ARG A 192 -5.39 1.77 10.33
CA ARG A 192 -6.61 2.55 10.57
C ARG A 192 -7.27 2.92 9.24
N HIS A 193 -8.13 2.06 8.73
CA HIS A 193 -8.75 2.24 7.41
C HIS A 193 -10.13 1.57 7.36
N PHE A 194 -10.59 1.21 6.16
CA PHE A 194 -11.79 0.41 5.96
C PHE A 194 -11.65 -0.47 4.72
N SER A 195 -12.60 -1.39 4.51
CA SER A 195 -12.71 -2.17 3.29
C SER A 195 -14.04 -1.90 2.59
N GLY A 196 -14.10 -2.15 1.29
CA GLY A 196 -15.35 -2.09 0.54
C GLY A 196 -15.20 -2.08 -0.97
N ARG A 197 -16.03 -2.88 -1.64
CA ARG A 197 -16.25 -2.79 -3.09
C ARG A 197 -17.76 -2.67 -3.32
N GLY A 198 -18.19 -1.58 -3.95
CA GLY A 198 -19.61 -1.25 -4.10
C GLY A 198 -20.22 -0.65 -2.83
N LEU A 199 -21.46 -1.06 -2.50
CA LEU A 199 -22.24 -0.42 -1.43
C LEU A 199 -21.93 -0.94 -0.02
N LYS A 200 -21.42 -2.16 0.12
CA LYS A 200 -21.13 -2.77 1.42
C LYS A 200 -19.67 -2.53 1.81
N ARG A 201 -19.45 -2.11 3.05
CA ARG A 201 -18.13 -1.86 3.65
C ARG A 201 -17.86 -2.80 4.82
N GLY A 202 -16.59 -2.93 5.21
CA GLY A 202 -16.15 -3.66 6.41
C GLY A 202 -16.31 -5.18 6.33
N GLY A 203 -16.52 -5.73 5.13
CA GLY A 203 -16.70 -7.18 4.93
C GLY A 203 -15.41 -7.99 4.92
N SER A 204 -14.27 -7.32 4.81
CA SER A 204 -12.92 -7.88 4.93
C SER A 204 -12.04 -6.98 5.78
N LEU A 205 -10.96 -7.52 6.33
CA LEU A 205 -9.96 -6.78 7.07
C LEU A 205 -9.07 -5.98 6.11
N TRP A 206 -8.55 -4.86 6.60
CA TRP A 206 -7.46 -4.09 6.02
C TRP A 206 -6.26 -4.26 6.96
N ALA A 207 -5.08 -4.47 6.42
CA ALA A 207 -3.89 -4.73 7.24
C ALA A 207 -2.66 -4.04 6.66
N SER A 208 -1.79 -3.61 7.57
CA SER A 208 -0.38 -3.42 7.28
C SER A 208 0.34 -4.77 7.51
N PHE A 209 1.60 -4.87 7.10
CA PHE A 209 2.40 -6.06 7.38
C PHE A 209 3.80 -5.73 7.84
N VAL A 210 4.28 -6.52 8.78
CA VAL A 210 5.71 -6.66 9.10
C VAL A 210 6.24 -7.82 8.28
N LEU A 211 7.25 -7.55 7.46
CA LEU A 211 7.94 -8.54 6.64
C LEU A 211 9.38 -8.67 7.11
N GLN A 212 9.69 -9.77 7.78
CA GLN A 212 11.05 -10.14 8.16
C GLN A 212 11.57 -11.11 7.12
N LEU A 213 12.64 -10.76 6.42
CA LEU A 213 13.20 -11.60 5.36
C LEU A 213 14.73 -11.52 5.30
N TYR A 214 15.41 -12.66 5.37
CA TYR A 214 16.88 -12.76 5.23
C TYR A 214 17.65 -11.77 6.11
N GLY A 215 17.20 -11.57 7.36
CA GLY A 215 17.79 -10.64 8.32
C GLY A 215 17.39 -9.17 8.18
N TYR A 216 16.51 -8.81 7.23
CA TYR A 216 15.94 -7.47 7.09
C TYR A 216 14.52 -7.41 7.65
N THR A 217 14.13 -6.26 8.17
CA THR A 217 12.75 -6.02 8.64
C THR A 217 12.15 -4.83 7.89
N LEU A 218 11.11 -5.08 7.09
CA LEU A 218 10.42 -4.08 6.28
C LEU A 218 8.98 -3.91 6.75
N PHE A 219 8.49 -2.67 6.79
CA PHE A 219 7.10 -2.36 7.09
C PHE A 219 6.34 -2.04 5.80
N LEU A 220 5.24 -2.77 5.57
CA LEU A 220 4.36 -2.65 4.41
C LEU A 220 3.04 -2.00 4.86
N GLY A 221 2.91 -0.68 4.71
CA GLY A 221 1.86 0.08 5.40
C GLY A 221 0.44 -0.12 4.87
N GLY A 222 0.27 -0.37 3.57
CA GLY A 222 -1.04 -0.22 2.93
C GLY A 222 -1.58 1.20 3.12
N ASP A 223 -2.90 1.32 3.18
CA ASP A 223 -3.57 2.57 3.53
C ASP A 223 -3.95 2.58 5.01
N SER A 224 -3.66 3.70 5.67
CA SER A 224 -3.92 3.90 7.09
C SER A 224 -3.95 5.39 7.41
N GLY A 225 -4.89 5.80 8.24
CA GLY A 225 -4.74 7.02 9.04
C GLY A 225 -3.79 6.81 10.21
N TYR A 226 -3.36 7.91 10.81
CA TYR A 226 -2.48 7.87 11.97
C TYR A 226 -3.23 7.41 13.25
N ASP A 227 -2.54 6.62 14.06
CA ASP A 227 -2.98 6.20 15.39
C ASP A 227 -1.84 5.55 16.18
N THR A 228 -2.11 5.15 17.42
CA THR A 228 -1.14 4.52 18.33
C THR A 228 -0.59 3.16 17.85
N HIS A 229 -1.21 2.54 16.84
CA HIS A 229 -0.75 1.24 16.34
C HIS A 229 0.65 1.30 15.73
N PHE A 230 1.05 2.42 15.09
CA PHE A 230 2.40 2.55 14.55
C PHE A 230 3.46 2.44 15.64
N LYS A 231 3.26 3.13 16.76
CA LYS A 231 4.15 3.04 17.91
C LYS A 231 4.17 1.64 18.52
N ALA A 232 3.01 1.01 18.68
CA ALA A 232 2.95 -0.37 19.19
C ALA A 232 3.68 -1.37 18.29
N ILE A 233 3.57 -1.20 16.96
CA ILE A 233 4.29 -2.03 15.98
C ILE A 233 5.80 -1.76 16.04
N GLY A 234 6.22 -0.50 16.14
CA GLY A 234 7.62 -0.11 16.31
C GLY A 234 8.24 -0.67 17.59
N ASP A 235 7.51 -0.60 18.71
CA ASP A 235 7.97 -1.13 20.00
C ASP A 235 8.11 -2.67 19.99
N GLU A 236 7.31 -3.39 19.18
CA GLU A 236 7.31 -4.86 19.08
C GLU A 236 8.33 -5.40 18.04
N TYR A 237 8.44 -4.75 16.89
CA TYR A 237 9.19 -5.27 15.72
C TYR A 237 10.35 -4.38 15.25
N GLY A 238 10.43 -3.14 15.74
CA GLY A 238 11.46 -2.19 15.33
C GLY A 238 12.86 -2.56 15.83
N PRO A 239 13.92 -1.98 15.23
CA PRO A 239 13.88 -0.99 14.15
C PRO A 239 13.61 -1.60 12.77
N PHE A 240 12.95 -0.86 11.89
CA PHE A 240 12.72 -1.27 10.50
C PHE A 240 13.81 -0.72 9.57
N ASP A 241 14.30 -1.54 8.64
CA ASP A 241 15.28 -1.12 7.63
C ASP A 241 14.65 -0.23 6.55
N LEU A 242 13.36 -0.43 6.28
CA LEU A 242 12.55 0.39 5.39
C LEU A 242 11.09 0.36 5.84
N ALA A 243 10.48 1.53 5.97
CA ALA A 243 9.04 1.67 6.07
C ALA A 243 8.46 2.20 4.76
N ILE A 244 7.51 1.46 4.18
CA ILE A 244 6.78 1.85 2.98
C ILE A 244 5.40 2.31 3.41
N LEU A 245 5.18 3.63 3.42
CA LEU A 245 3.97 4.25 4.00
C LEU A 245 3.27 5.16 3.01
N GLU A 246 1.94 5.18 3.03
CA GLU A 246 1.18 6.13 2.25
C GLU A 246 1.45 7.58 2.70
N CYS A 247 1.40 8.52 1.75
CA CYS A 247 1.46 9.95 2.03
C CYS A 247 0.47 10.79 1.23
N GLY A 248 -0.36 10.15 0.41
CA GLY A 248 -1.26 10.80 -0.54
C GLY A 248 -2.72 10.48 -0.26
N GLN A 249 -3.61 11.05 -1.06
CA GLN A 249 -5.06 10.83 -1.00
C GLN A 249 -5.75 11.26 0.31
N TYR A 250 -5.06 12.03 1.15
CA TYR A 250 -5.60 12.63 2.35
C TYR A 250 -6.56 13.79 2.07
N ASN A 251 -7.41 14.08 3.04
CA ASN A 251 -8.28 15.26 3.08
C ASN A 251 -8.72 15.55 4.52
N LEU A 252 -8.97 16.83 4.81
CA LEU A 252 -9.57 17.28 6.06
C LEU A 252 -10.98 16.72 6.29
N ASP A 253 -11.66 16.29 5.23
CA ASP A 253 -13.00 15.69 5.31
C ASP A 253 -12.97 14.22 5.79
N TRP A 254 -11.84 13.50 5.65
CA TRP A 254 -11.66 12.11 6.09
C TRP A 254 -10.31 11.88 6.79
N PRO A 255 -10.01 12.63 7.87
CA PRO A 255 -8.67 12.72 8.44
C PRO A 255 -8.17 11.42 9.09
N PHE A 256 -9.05 10.46 9.35
CA PHE A 256 -8.72 9.27 10.14
C PHE A 256 -8.36 8.04 9.32
N ILE A 257 -8.49 8.09 7.99
CA ILE A 257 -8.30 6.91 7.13
C ILE A 257 -7.15 7.06 6.14
N HIS A 258 -6.58 8.26 5.99
CA HIS A 258 -5.38 8.55 5.21
C HIS A 258 -4.54 9.57 5.98
N MET A 259 -3.26 9.28 6.15
CA MET A 259 -2.31 10.18 6.82
C MET A 259 -2.08 11.47 6.04
N GLN A 260 -2.04 12.59 6.75
CA GLN A 260 -1.36 13.78 6.24
C GLN A 260 0.14 13.48 6.09
N PRO A 261 0.87 14.15 5.16
CA PRO A 261 2.30 13.92 4.95
C PRO A 261 3.16 14.01 6.23
N GLU A 262 2.81 14.90 7.14
CA GLU A 262 3.50 15.05 8.44
C GLU A 262 3.22 13.87 9.38
N GLU A 263 2.00 13.33 9.32
CA GLU A 263 1.64 12.11 10.04
C GLU A 263 2.34 10.87 9.47
N THR A 264 2.57 10.82 8.14
CA THR A 264 3.40 9.76 7.52
C THR A 264 4.81 9.74 8.09
N VAL A 265 5.43 10.92 8.26
CA VAL A 265 6.76 11.03 8.87
C VAL A 265 6.72 10.67 10.35
N GLN A 266 5.67 11.08 11.08
CA GLN A 266 5.49 10.68 12.47
C GLN A 266 5.32 9.15 12.61
N ALA A 267 4.53 8.52 11.75
CA ALA A 267 4.36 7.07 11.72
C ALA A 267 5.68 6.35 11.46
N ALA A 268 6.50 6.83 10.54
CA ALA A 268 7.83 6.26 10.28
C ALA A 268 8.76 6.38 11.50
N LEU A 269 8.71 7.49 12.23
CA LEU A 269 9.46 7.67 13.48
C LEU A 269 8.95 6.74 14.59
N ASP A 270 7.63 6.59 14.72
CA ASP A 270 7.01 5.71 15.71
C ASP A 270 7.27 4.23 15.44
N LEU A 271 7.44 3.87 14.17
CA LEU A 271 7.91 2.56 13.75
C LEU A 271 9.40 2.34 14.04
N ASP A 272 10.17 3.37 14.40
CA ASP A 272 11.64 3.32 14.45
C ASP A 272 12.25 2.88 13.10
N ALA A 273 11.76 3.49 12.01
CA ALA A 273 12.23 3.21 10.66
C ALA A 273 13.51 3.97 10.34
N LYS A 274 14.51 3.26 9.81
CA LYS A 274 15.78 3.85 9.33
C LYS A 274 15.57 4.72 8.09
N VAL A 275 14.71 4.27 7.17
CA VAL A 275 14.40 4.97 5.92
C VAL A 275 12.90 4.87 5.62
N LEU A 276 12.31 5.97 5.14
CA LEU A 276 10.94 6.04 4.64
C LEU A 276 10.92 6.04 3.11
N LEU A 277 10.11 5.15 2.52
CA LEU A 277 9.67 5.22 1.11
C LEU A 277 8.19 5.65 1.09
N PRO A 278 7.89 6.92 0.74
CA PRO A 278 6.52 7.41 0.65
C PRO A 278 5.84 6.93 -0.63
N VAL A 279 4.66 6.32 -0.47
CA VAL A 279 3.83 5.74 -1.55
C VAL A 279 2.43 6.37 -1.58
N HIS A 280 1.51 5.81 -2.37
CA HIS A 280 0.13 6.28 -2.52
C HIS A 280 -0.06 7.63 -3.26
N TRP A 281 0.97 8.04 -4.01
CA TRP A 281 0.98 9.23 -4.87
C TRP A 281 1.46 8.89 -6.29
N ALA A 282 1.55 9.88 -7.18
CA ALA A 282 2.12 9.76 -8.53
C ALA A 282 1.42 8.84 -9.56
N LYS A 283 0.22 8.31 -9.30
CA LYS A 283 -0.46 7.46 -10.28
C LYS A 283 -1.90 7.85 -10.55
N PHE A 284 -2.69 8.11 -9.51
CA PHE A 284 -4.13 8.34 -9.62
C PHE A 284 -4.54 9.63 -8.92
N THR A 285 -5.63 10.25 -9.40
CA THR A 285 -6.32 11.34 -8.70
C THR A 285 -7.49 10.77 -7.88
N LEU A 286 -7.27 10.47 -6.59
CA LEU A 286 -8.33 10.01 -5.68
C LEU A 286 -8.76 11.10 -4.68
N ALA A 287 -7.87 12.04 -4.35
CA ALA A 287 -8.17 13.24 -3.55
C ALA A 287 -8.09 14.54 -4.35
N SER A 288 -8.21 15.67 -3.63
CA SER A 288 -8.30 17.01 -4.20
C SER A 288 -7.02 17.85 -4.04
N HIS A 289 -6.01 17.34 -3.33
CA HIS A 289 -4.71 18.01 -3.22
C HIS A 289 -3.94 17.96 -4.55
N PRO A 290 -3.00 18.88 -4.81
CA PRO A 290 -2.08 18.81 -5.94
C PRO A 290 -1.32 17.49 -6.00
N TRP A 291 -1.05 16.98 -7.21
CA TRP A 291 -0.41 15.66 -7.39
C TRP A 291 1.00 15.56 -6.76
N ASN A 292 1.74 16.68 -6.72
CA ASN A 292 3.10 16.80 -6.20
C ASN A 292 3.18 17.37 -4.77
N GLU A 293 2.06 17.72 -4.16
CA GLU A 293 2.03 18.19 -2.77
C GLU A 293 2.49 17.10 -1.78
N PRO A 294 2.08 15.82 -1.90
CA PRO A 294 2.52 14.75 -1.00
C PRO A 294 4.04 14.61 -0.87
N PRO A 295 4.82 14.37 -1.94
CA PRO A 295 6.27 14.20 -1.80
C PRO A 295 6.96 15.49 -1.33
N THR A 296 6.44 16.66 -1.71
CA THR A 296 6.97 17.96 -1.27
C THR A 296 6.87 18.11 0.25
N ARG A 297 5.70 17.81 0.82
CA ARG A 297 5.48 17.94 2.26
C ARG A 297 6.20 16.85 3.06
N VAL A 298 6.18 15.60 2.61
CA VAL A 298 6.90 14.50 3.27
C VAL A 298 8.40 14.79 3.33
N THR A 299 9.02 15.18 2.21
CA THR A 299 10.47 15.42 2.19
C THR A 299 10.88 16.62 3.04
N ALA A 300 10.07 17.68 3.07
CA ALA A 300 10.31 18.84 3.93
C ALA A 300 10.27 18.47 5.42
N ILE A 301 9.19 17.85 5.89
CA ILE A 301 9.04 17.51 7.32
C ILE A 301 10.00 16.40 7.76
N ALA A 302 10.34 15.45 6.87
CA ALA A 302 11.35 14.43 7.17
C ALA A 302 12.74 15.05 7.36
N ALA A 303 13.12 16.04 6.53
CA ALA A 303 14.37 16.77 6.69
C ALA A 303 14.43 17.53 8.02
N GLU A 304 13.34 18.18 8.43
CA GLU A 304 13.23 18.86 9.73
C GLU A 304 13.35 17.89 10.92
N ARG A 305 12.89 16.65 10.76
CA ARG A 305 12.89 15.61 11.80
C ARG A 305 14.12 14.70 11.75
N GLY A 306 15.01 14.87 10.78
CA GLY A 306 16.20 14.03 10.60
C GLY A 306 15.90 12.59 10.15
N LEU A 307 14.75 12.35 9.52
CA LEU A 307 14.39 11.04 8.98
C LEU A 307 14.89 10.91 7.54
N ALA A 308 15.60 9.83 7.22
CA ALA A 308 16.02 9.56 5.85
C ALA A 308 14.81 9.15 4.99
N VAL A 309 14.73 9.72 3.78
CA VAL A 309 13.68 9.42 2.81
C VAL A 309 14.34 8.96 1.51
N THR A 310 13.70 8.01 0.82
CA THR A 310 14.03 7.68 -0.56
C THR A 310 12.86 8.04 -1.48
N THR A 311 13.18 8.62 -2.64
CA THR A 311 12.22 9.05 -3.66
C THR A 311 12.65 8.59 -5.05
N PRO A 312 12.59 7.27 -5.31
CA PRO A 312 12.92 6.74 -6.63
C PRO A 312 11.94 7.25 -7.69
N LEU A 313 12.39 7.27 -8.94
CA LEU A 313 11.50 7.33 -10.10
C LEU A 313 10.61 6.08 -10.13
N ILE A 314 9.48 6.16 -10.84
CA ILE A 314 8.65 4.98 -11.12
C ILE A 314 9.50 3.95 -11.88
N GLY A 315 9.69 2.77 -11.30
CA GLY A 315 10.50 1.67 -11.83
C GLY A 315 12.01 1.76 -11.53
N GLU A 316 12.48 2.80 -10.83
CA GLU A 316 13.86 2.85 -10.32
C GLU A 316 14.00 1.99 -9.05
N GLN A 317 15.17 1.37 -8.90
CA GLN A 317 15.44 0.43 -7.83
C GLN A 317 15.98 1.11 -6.58
N VAL A 318 15.45 0.71 -5.42
CA VAL A 318 16.00 0.99 -4.09
C VAL A 318 16.64 -0.30 -3.58
N ILE A 319 17.88 -0.24 -3.10
CA ILE A 319 18.57 -1.40 -2.51
C ILE A 319 18.69 -1.15 -1.01
N VAL A 320 17.91 -1.89 -0.21
CA VAL A 320 17.82 -1.69 1.24
C VAL A 320 19.19 -1.94 1.89
N GLY A 321 19.64 -0.96 2.69
CA GLY A 321 20.96 -0.96 3.33
C GLY A 321 22.12 -0.67 2.37
N GLU A 322 21.85 -0.11 1.18
CA GLU A 322 22.90 0.21 0.21
C GLU A 322 22.63 1.47 -0.62
N SER A 323 21.50 1.55 -1.32
CA SER A 323 21.22 2.61 -2.29
C SER A 323 19.79 3.12 -2.17
N TYR A 324 19.67 4.41 -1.91
CA TYR A 324 18.41 5.12 -1.69
C TYR A 324 18.37 6.36 -2.58
N PRO A 325 17.78 6.29 -3.79
CA PRO A 325 17.58 7.45 -4.64
C PRO A 325 16.82 8.56 -3.91
N GLN A 326 17.19 9.82 -4.14
CA GLN A 326 16.61 11.02 -3.51
C GLN A 326 16.32 12.10 -4.56
N HIS A 327 15.63 11.71 -5.62
CA HIS A 327 15.30 12.62 -6.72
C HIS A 327 14.10 13.49 -6.36
N HIS A 328 14.12 14.78 -6.72
CA HIS A 328 12.99 15.70 -6.57
C HIS A 328 12.25 15.88 -7.90
N TRP A 329 11.86 14.75 -8.50
CA TRP A 329 11.35 14.70 -9.86
C TRP A 329 9.91 15.23 -10.02
N TRP A 330 9.28 15.68 -8.94
CA TRP A 330 7.94 16.28 -8.94
C TRP A 330 7.92 17.81 -9.12
N ASN A 331 9.10 18.42 -9.31
CA ASN A 331 9.29 19.83 -9.66
C ASN A 331 9.30 20.01 -11.19
N LEU A 332 8.25 19.53 -11.87
CA LEU A 332 8.12 19.53 -13.33
C LEU A 332 7.34 20.72 -13.90
#